data_AF-A0A5N5GBB7-F1
#
_entry.id   AF-A0A5N5GBB7-F1
#
_cell.length_a   1.000
_cell.length_b   1.000
_cell.length_c   1.000
_cell.angle_alpha   90.00
_cell.angle_beta   90.00
_cell.angle_gamma   90.00
#
_symmetry.space_group_name_H-M   'P 1'
#
loop_
_entity.id
_entity.type
_entity.pdbx_description
1 polymer ?
#
loop_
_entity_poly.entity_id
_entity_poly.type
_entity_poly.pdbx_seq_one_letter_code
_entity_poly.pdbx_strand_id
1 'polypeptide(L)'
;MAAISFTTHIQRPPVPLFSTPKTPKTKLRVSTQASPTSQLALSDPFVLQLAEALEDSLPSYTSSPLPLQNLRDSSSEALLSTPWPSRKDEPFRFTDTSFIKNSQIQPISHPPTFSSILEDTQIPNLVIVDGFVVSFSNLRELPDGVYVGSFQQLSEQTVMERVSEFVSSSCPGDLFWSINGIGAPDVTVIYVPSGCRVEAPVYLRYVANEGSDEGSNKLPLANPRVLVLVEKGGEIGIIEEFLGGDGNKCYWTNSVFEVVVGEGGKVTHSYVQNQSLNAAHIKWTWVRQESASTYELVEVSTGGKLSRHNLHVQQLGPDTVTELSTLQLSVSDQTHDLHSSVVLDHPRGYSRQLHKCIVSHSLGQAVFDGNIRVNRYAQQTDGGQLTRSLLLAPRATVNVKPNLQIIADDVKCSHGCAISDLEESQLFYFQARGIDVEAARKALLFSFGAEVIERLPYNWMKRNVENRIRELLDPTTNTGSA
;
A
#
# COMPACT_ATOMS: atom_id res chain seq x y z
N MET A 1 -17.97 -6.04 -96.69
CA MET A 1 -17.20 -4.83 -96.33
C MET A 1 -16.46 -5.17 -95.04
N ALA A 2 -15.31 -5.82 -95.09
CA ALA A 2 -13.96 -5.31 -95.41
C ALA A 2 -13.40 -4.39 -94.31
N ALA A 3 -12.32 -4.89 -93.68
CA ALA A 3 -11.53 -4.32 -92.59
C ALA A 3 -10.56 -3.21 -93.04
N ILE A 4 -10.01 -2.45 -92.07
CA ILE A 4 -8.66 -1.83 -91.95
C ILE A 4 -8.69 -1.12 -90.54
N SER A 5 -7.94 -1.46 -89.48
CA SER A 5 -6.49 -1.55 -89.22
C SER A 5 -5.74 -0.21 -89.16
N PHE A 6 -5.36 0.25 -87.96
CA PHE A 6 -4.05 0.88 -87.72
C PHE A 6 -3.53 0.58 -86.30
N THR A 7 -2.27 0.14 -86.24
CA THR A 7 -1.46 -0.28 -85.10
C THR A 7 -0.42 0.79 -84.74
N THR A 8 -0.02 0.85 -83.47
CA THR A 8 1.28 1.43 -83.04
C THR A 8 2.01 0.45 -82.12
N HIS A 9 3.21 0.05 -82.53
CA HIS A 9 4.15 -0.85 -81.85
C HIS A 9 4.98 -0.10 -80.79
N ILE A 10 5.16 -0.70 -79.61
CA ILE A 10 6.28 -0.39 -78.69
C ILE A 10 6.93 -1.72 -78.26
N GLN A 11 8.25 -1.80 -78.46
CA GLN A 11 9.12 -2.96 -78.25
C GLN A 11 9.40 -3.26 -76.77
N ARG A 12 9.54 -4.56 -76.43
CA ARG A 12 10.06 -5.05 -75.15
C ARG A 12 11.55 -5.45 -75.29
N PRO A 13 12.42 -5.17 -74.29
CA PRO A 13 13.81 -5.62 -74.28
C PRO A 13 13.99 -7.06 -73.77
N PRO A 14 15.14 -7.72 -74.03
CA PRO A 14 15.33 -9.16 -73.90
C PRO A 14 15.78 -9.63 -72.50
N VAL A 15 15.51 -10.91 -72.20
CA VAL A 15 15.83 -11.64 -70.97
C VAL A 15 17.25 -12.24 -71.03
N PRO A 16 18.12 -12.05 -70.01
CA PRO A 16 19.42 -12.73 -69.94
C PRO A 16 19.38 -14.11 -69.28
N LEU A 17 20.28 -14.99 -69.73
CA LEU A 17 20.50 -16.38 -69.31
C LEU A 17 21.11 -16.52 -67.88
N PHE A 18 20.70 -17.58 -67.19
CA PHE A 18 21.20 -17.99 -65.88
C PHE A 18 22.64 -18.52 -65.93
N SER A 19 23.51 -17.99 -65.05
CA SER A 19 24.83 -18.54 -64.73
C SER A 19 24.86 -19.03 -63.27
N THR A 20 25.39 -20.23 -63.03
CA THR A 20 25.52 -20.87 -61.71
C THR A 20 26.56 -20.19 -60.81
N PRO A 21 26.24 -19.85 -59.53
CA PRO A 21 27.24 -19.42 -58.56
C PRO A 21 27.87 -20.61 -57.78
N LYS A 22 29.19 -20.49 -57.58
CA LYS A 22 30.07 -21.41 -56.83
C LYS A 22 29.77 -21.39 -55.32
N THR A 23 29.99 -22.54 -54.67
CA THR A 23 29.93 -22.71 -53.21
C THR A 23 31.10 -22.01 -52.49
N PRO A 24 30.85 -21.16 -51.47
CA PRO A 24 31.90 -20.68 -50.58
C PRO A 24 32.13 -21.70 -49.44
N LYS A 25 33.39 -22.10 -49.26
CA LYS A 25 33.86 -22.83 -48.07
C LYS A 25 33.99 -21.84 -46.91
N THR A 26 33.08 -21.90 -45.93
CA THR A 26 33.22 -21.17 -44.67
C THR A 26 33.66 -22.14 -43.58
N LYS A 27 34.87 -21.91 -43.04
CA LYS A 27 35.42 -22.66 -41.89
C LYS A 27 34.57 -22.35 -40.64
N LEU A 28 33.93 -23.37 -40.08
CA LEU A 28 33.33 -23.33 -38.74
C LEU A 28 34.46 -23.15 -37.71
N ARG A 29 34.55 -21.95 -37.12
CA ARG A 29 35.38 -21.69 -35.94
C ARG A 29 34.49 -21.94 -34.72
N VAL A 30 34.55 -23.15 -34.17
CA VAL A 30 33.90 -23.49 -32.91
C VAL A 30 34.63 -22.72 -31.81
N SER A 31 34.07 -21.61 -31.33
CA SER A 31 34.46 -21.04 -30.05
C SER A 31 33.74 -21.83 -28.96
N THR A 32 34.47 -22.69 -28.27
CA THR A 32 34.06 -23.21 -26.96
C THR A 32 34.11 -22.06 -25.96
N GLN A 33 33.10 -21.19 -25.98
CA GLN A 33 32.77 -20.42 -24.78
C GLN A 33 31.98 -21.38 -23.89
N ALA A 34 32.64 -21.90 -22.86
CA ALA A 34 31.94 -22.47 -21.74
C ALA A 34 31.01 -21.38 -21.21
N SER A 35 29.70 -21.58 -21.35
CA SER A 35 28.71 -20.83 -20.61
C SER A 35 29.08 -20.97 -19.13
N PRO A 36 29.33 -19.88 -18.39
CA PRO A 36 29.45 -20.01 -16.95
C PRO A 36 28.10 -20.57 -16.50
N THR A 37 28.12 -21.73 -15.87
CA THR A 37 27.04 -22.19 -15.02
C THR A 37 26.70 -20.99 -14.15
N SER A 38 25.50 -20.42 -14.33
CA SER A 38 25.03 -19.33 -13.49
C SER A 38 24.95 -19.90 -12.08
N GLN A 39 26.01 -19.70 -11.29
CA GLN A 39 25.87 -19.71 -9.85
C GLN A 39 24.77 -18.69 -9.59
N LEU A 40 23.65 -19.15 -9.03
CA LEU A 40 22.63 -18.28 -8.43
C LEU A 40 23.39 -17.37 -7.47
N ALA A 41 23.72 -16.16 -7.92
CA ALA A 41 24.34 -15.18 -7.06
C ALA A 41 23.25 -14.76 -6.08
N LEU A 42 23.37 -15.24 -4.85
CA LEU A 42 22.62 -14.76 -3.70
C LEU A 42 22.57 -13.22 -3.75
N SER A 43 21.37 -12.66 -3.80
CA SER A 43 21.09 -11.32 -4.37
C SER A 43 21.63 -10.14 -3.56
N ASP A 44 21.53 -10.18 -2.23
CA ASP A 44 21.98 -9.10 -1.33
C ASP A 44 22.31 -9.67 0.07
N PRO A 45 23.58 -9.63 0.54
CA PRO A 45 23.97 -10.16 1.85
C PRO A 45 23.21 -9.56 3.03
N PHE A 46 22.81 -8.28 2.94
CA PHE A 46 22.06 -7.62 4.01
C PHE A 46 20.65 -8.20 4.14
N VAL A 47 19.99 -8.44 3.00
CA VAL A 47 18.64 -9.03 2.97
C VAL A 47 18.67 -10.44 3.56
N LEU A 48 19.69 -11.23 3.21
CA LEU A 48 19.83 -12.60 3.70
C LEU A 48 20.11 -12.66 5.20
N GLN A 49 20.96 -11.78 5.72
CA GLN A 49 21.21 -11.67 7.17
C GLN A 49 19.95 -11.25 7.94
N LEU A 50 19.16 -10.33 7.38
CA LEU A 50 17.89 -9.94 7.97
C LEU A 50 16.88 -11.09 7.95
N ALA A 51 16.81 -11.85 6.85
CA ALA A 51 15.94 -13.02 6.75
C ALA A 51 16.30 -14.08 7.80
N GLU A 52 17.59 -14.41 7.94
CA GLU A 52 18.10 -15.34 8.97
C GLU A 52 17.75 -14.85 10.39
N ALA A 53 17.97 -13.58 10.68
CA ALA A 53 17.61 -13.00 11.97
C ALA A 53 16.10 -13.05 12.27
N LEU A 54 15.25 -12.93 11.25
CA LEU A 54 13.80 -13.04 11.39
C LEU A 54 13.38 -14.49 11.64
N GLU A 55 13.94 -15.45 10.90
CA GLU A 55 13.71 -16.89 11.10
C GLU A 55 14.10 -17.32 12.52
N ASP A 56 15.27 -16.88 13.01
CA ASP A 56 15.76 -17.17 14.36
C ASP A 56 14.92 -16.50 15.48
N SER A 57 14.28 -15.37 15.19
CA SER A 57 13.54 -14.59 16.19
C SER A 57 12.20 -15.21 16.57
N LEU A 58 11.64 -16.10 15.75
CA LEU A 58 10.31 -16.68 15.95
C LEU A 58 10.40 -18.08 16.56
N PRO A 59 10.05 -18.27 17.86
CA PRO A 59 10.21 -19.55 18.56
C PRO A 59 9.35 -20.71 18.00
N SER A 60 8.40 -20.41 17.12
CA SER A 60 7.45 -21.38 16.53
C SER A 60 7.70 -21.66 15.05
N TYR A 61 8.86 -21.29 14.48
CA TYR A 61 9.12 -21.49 13.05
C TYR A 61 8.86 -22.95 12.63
N THR A 62 9.29 -23.94 13.42
CA THR A 62 9.13 -25.37 13.08
C THR A 62 7.83 -26.02 13.56
N SER A 63 7.04 -25.34 14.40
CA SER A 63 5.80 -25.86 15.00
C SER A 63 4.52 -25.15 14.52
N SER A 64 4.65 -24.30 13.51
CA SER A 64 3.53 -23.51 12.98
C SER A 64 2.58 -24.34 12.12
N PRO A 65 1.29 -23.95 12.02
CA PRO A 65 0.36 -24.58 11.09
C PRO A 65 0.88 -24.52 9.65
N LEU A 66 0.61 -25.57 8.86
CA LEU A 66 1.11 -25.71 7.49
C LEU A 66 0.89 -24.47 6.59
N PRO A 67 -0.26 -23.77 6.63
CA PRO A 67 -0.46 -22.56 5.82
C PRO A 67 0.50 -21.41 6.18
N LEU A 68 0.80 -21.23 7.46
CA LEU A 68 1.75 -20.21 7.93
C LEU A 68 3.18 -20.61 7.54
N GLN A 69 3.49 -21.91 7.57
CA GLN A 69 4.77 -22.41 7.07
C GLN A 69 4.95 -22.14 5.58
N ASN A 70 3.92 -22.41 4.76
CA ASN A 70 3.96 -22.13 3.32
C ASN A 70 4.18 -20.64 3.02
N LEU A 71 3.55 -19.75 3.80
CA LEU A 71 3.77 -18.30 3.69
C LEU A 71 5.24 -17.93 3.96
N ARG A 72 5.83 -18.49 5.02
CA ARG A 72 7.23 -18.25 5.36
C ARG A 72 8.20 -18.81 4.33
N ASP A 73 7.98 -20.06 3.90
CA ASP A 73 8.83 -20.72 2.92
C ASP A 73 8.83 -19.98 1.58
N SER A 74 7.64 -19.60 1.08
CA SER A 74 7.52 -18.81 -0.16
C SER A 74 8.12 -17.41 -0.04
N SER A 75 8.02 -16.79 1.13
CA SER A 75 8.64 -15.48 1.39
C SER A 75 10.17 -15.59 1.48
N SER A 76 10.70 -16.65 2.11
CA SER A 76 12.13 -16.95 2.18
C SER A 76 12.70 -17.19 0.78
N GLU A 77 12.02 -17.98 -0.05
CA GLU A 77 12.40 -18.20 -1.45
C GLU A 77 12.44 -16.88 -2.25
N ALA A 78 11.45 -15.99 -2.06
CA ALA A 78 11.42 -14.70 -2.73
C ALA A 78 12.60 -13.79 -2.31
N LEU A 79 13.00 -13.81 -1.03
CA LEU A 79 14.12 -13.01 -0.52
C LEU A 79 15.48 -13.45 -1.09
N LEU A 80 15.66 -14.71 -1.48
CA LEU A 80 16.91 -15.21 -2.08
C LEU A 80 17.31 -14.48 -3.37
N SER A 81 16.32 -13.90 -4.08
CA SER A 81 16.51 -13.24 -5.37
C SER A 81 16.15 -11.75 -5.37
N THR A 82 15.63 -11.21 -4.26
CA THR A 82 15.18 -9.81 -4.18
C THR A 82 16.22 -8.96 -3.46
N PRO A 83 16.88 -8.00 -4.13
CA PRO A 83 17.84 -7.11 -3.47
C PRO A 83 17.16 -6.00 -2.67
N TRP A 84 17.90 -5.34 -1.77
CA TRP A 84 17.39 -4.15 -1.10
C TRP A 84 17.12 -3.02 -2.11
N PRO A 85 15.94 -2.37 -2.09
CA PRO A 85 15.59 -1.36 -3.07
C PRO A 85 16.51 -0.14 -2.98
N SER A 86 16.78 0.46 -4.14
CA SER A 86 17.60 1.65 -4.29
C SER A 86 16.83 2.74 -5.03
N ARG A 87 17.32 3.98 -4.96
CA ARG A 87 16.75 5.10 -5.73
C ARG A 87 16.93 4.99 -7.25
N LYS A 88 17.60 3.93 -7.74
CA LYS A 88 17.67 3.60 -9.17
C LYS A 88 16.48 2.74 -9.60
N ASP A 89 15.85 2.05 -8.65
CA ASP A 89 14.67 1.25 -8.91
C ASP A 89 13.47 2.20 -9.02
N GLU A 90 12.73 2.08 -10.12
CA GLU A 90 11.66 3.02 -10.44
C GLU A 90 10.61 3.16 -9.31
N PRO A 91 10.17 2.08 -8.62
CA PRO A 91 9.24 2.20 -7.50
C PRO A 91 9.79 2.96 -6.28
N PHE A 92 11.11 3.09 -6.15
CA PHE A 92 11.79 3.70 -4.99
C PHE A 92 12.61 4.94 -5.36
N ARG A 93 12.46 5.46 -6.58
CA ARG A 93 13.22 6.61 -7.09
C ARG A 93 13.18 7.83 -6.17
N PHE A 94 12.01 8.08 -5.57
CA PHE A 94 11.75 9.20 -4.68
C PHE A 94 11.70 8.83 -3.20
N THR A 95 12.00 7.57 -2.86
CA THR A 95 11.82 7.03 -1.52
C THR A 95 13.12 6.46 -1.02
N ASP A 96 13.75 7.17 -0.10
CA ASP A 96 15.04 6.76 0.46
C ASP A 96 14.86 5.80 1.64
N THR A 97 15.22 4.54 1.43
CA THR A 97 15.16 3.48 2.45
C THR A 97 16.49 3.31 3.21
N SER A 98 17.49 4.15 2.94
CA SER A 98 18.82 4.05 3.58
C SER A 98 18.76 4.24 5.10
N PHE A 99 17.79 5.01 5.61
CA PHE A 99 17.51 5.13 7.03
C PHE A 99 17.30 3.77 7.70
N ILE A 100 16.50 2.89 7.06
CA ILE A 100 16.26 1.54 7.55
C ILE A 100 17.51 0.68 7.32
N LYS A 101 18.08 0.71 6.10
CA LYS A 101 19.23 -0.14 5.72
C LYS A 101 20.47 0.07 6.60
N ASN A 102 20.72 1.30 7.02
CA ASN A 102 21.90 1.66 7.81
C ASN A 102 21.73 1.42 9.32
N SER A 103 20.50 1.08 9.75
CA SER A 103 20.18 0.80 11.15
C SER A 103 20.49 -0.64 11.54
N GLN A 104 20.74 -0.88 12.83
CA GLN A 104 20.77 -2.22 13.43
C GLN A 104 19.34 -2.69 13.66
N ILE A 105 18.79 -3.40 12.67
CA ILE A 105 17.43 -3.94 12.73
C ILE A 105 17.38 -5.08 13.77
N GLN A 106 16.43 -5.02 14.69
CA GLN A 106 16.24 -6.02 15.75
C GLN A 106 14.81 -6.56 15.68
N PRO A 107 14.60 -7.74 15.09
CA PRO A 107 13.29 -8.40 15.11
C PRO A 107 12.79 -8.60 16.55
N ILE A 108 11.53 -8.24 16.80
CA ILE A 108 10.91 -8.44 18.11
C ILE A 108 10.46 -9.89 18.23
N SER A 109 11.00 -10.61 19.21
CA SER A 109 10.89 -12.07 19.32
C SER A 109 9.87 -12.57 20.34
N HIS A 110 9.32 -11.68 21.17
CA HIS A 110 8.44 -12.07 22.27
C HIS A 110 7.28 -11.09 22.43
N PRO A 111 6.11 -11.58 22.88
CA PRO A 111 4.97 -10.72 23.16
C PRO A 111 5.34 -9.76 24.31
N PRO A 112 5.12 -8.45 24.15
CA PRO A 112 5.47 -7.48 25.17
C PRO A 112 4.55 -7.60 26.40
N THR A 113 5.09 -7.27 27.58
CA THR A 113 4.27 -7.12 28.79
C THR A 113 3.56 -5.77 28.73
N PHE A 114 2.38 -5.73 28.10
CA PHE A 114 1.63 -4.51 27.89
C PHE A 114 0.61 -4.31 29.01
N SER A 115 0.82 -3.29 29.85
CA SER A 115 -0.01 -2.97 31.02
C SER A 115 -0.86 -1.71 30.86
N SER A 116 -0.80 -1.03 29.71
CA SER A 116 -1.57 0.20 29.52
C SER A 116 -3.06 -0.11 29.36
N ILE A 117 -3.88 0.63 30.11
CA ILE A 117 -5.32 0.57 30.09
C ILE A 117 -5.76 1.08 28.73
N LEU A 118 -6.09 0.15 27.84
CA LEU A 118 -6.80 0.48 26.62
C LEU A 118 -8.12 1.12 27.05
N GLU A 119 -8.37 2.35 26.62
CA GLU A 119 -9.68 2.98 26.79
C GLU A 119 -10.75 1.98 26.35
N ASP A 120 -11.76 1.81 27.20
CA ASP A 120 -12.85 0.86 26.99
C ASP A 120 -13.70 1.36 25.82
N THR A 121 -13.30 0.97 24.61
CA THR A 121 -14.03 1.36 23.41
C THR A 121 -15.28 0.50 23.32
N GLN A 122 -16.44 1.13 23.11
CA GLN A 122 -17.73 0.45 22.95
C GLN A 122 -17.84 -0.38 21.65
N ILE A 123 -16.74 -0.55 20.91
CA ILE A 123 -16.67 -1.28 19.65
C ILE A 123 -15.75 -2.50 19.81
N PRO A 124 -16.01 -3.59 19.07
CA PRO A 124 -15.12 -4.75 19.03
C PRO A 124 -13.69 -4.32 18.71
N ASN A 125 -12.76 -4.56 19.64
CA ASN A 125 -11.38 -4.12 19.50
C ASN A 125 -10.38 -5.27 19.66
N LEU A 126 -9.33 -5.21 18.85
CA LEU A 126 -8.20 -6.12 18.87
C LEU A 126 -6.92 -5.30 18.86
N VAL A 127 -6.05 -5.59 19.82
CA VAL A 127 -4.83 -4.81 20.06
C VAL A 127 -3.62 -5.65 19.72
N ILE A 128 -2.84 -5.12 18.77
CA ILE A 128 -1.61 -5.71 18.25
C ILE A 128 -0.46 -4.86 18.76
N VAL A 129 0.37 -5.41 19.65
CA VAL A 129 1.53 -4.73 20.19
C VAL A 129 2.78 -5.38 19.64
N ASP A 130 3.62 -4.59 18.97
CA ASP A 130 4.88 -5.06 18.38
C ASP A 130 4.74 -6.28 17.44
N GLY A 131 3.58 -6.43 16.80
CA GLY A 131 3.26 -7.55 15.89
C GLY A 131 2.54 -8.73 16.55
N PHE A 132 2.39 -8.75 17.87
CA PHE A 132 1.70 -9.80 18.61
C PHE A 132 0.30 -9.37 19.00
N VAL A 133 -0.68 -10.27 18.89
CA VAL A 133 -2.03 -10.03 19.40
C VAL A 133 -2.04 -10.19 20.92
N VAL A 134 -2.35 -9.12 21.66
CA VAL A 134 -2.25 -9.09 23.13
C VAL A 134 -3.60 -9.09 23.82
N SER A 135 -4.59 -8.37 23.28
CA SER A 135 -5.89 -8.20 23.92
C SER A 135 -7.03 -8.20 22.93
N PHE A 136 -8.19 -8.68 23.39
CA PHE A 136 -9.46 -8.68 22.69
C PHE A 136 -10.54 -8.15 23.63
N SER A 137 -11.32 -7.16 23.18
CA SER A 137 -12.48 -6.68 23.93
C SER A 137 -13.70 -6.58 23.04
N ASN A 138 -14.88 -6.80 23.62
CA ASN A 138 -16.20 -6.66 22.97
C ASN A 138 -16.45 -7.56 21.75
N LEU A 139 -15.71 -8.68 21.60
CA LEU A 139 -15.98 -9.68 20.55
C LEU A 139 -17.29 -10.45 20.74
N ARG A 140 -17.88 -10.44 21.95
CA ARG A 140 -19.17 -11.10 22.22
C ARG A 140 -20.36 -10.44 21.53
N GLU A 141 -20.18 -9.21 21.03
CA GLU A 141 -21.20 -8.46 20.30
C GLU A 141 -21.21 -8.78 18.80
N LEU A 142 -20.26 -9.59 18.32
CA LEU A 142 -20.20 -10.00 16.93
C LEU A 142 -21.30 -11.04 16.62
N PRO A 143 -21.91 -11.00 15.41
CA PRO A 143 -22.88 -12.00 14.98
C PRO A 143 -22.33 -13.43 14.99
N ASP A 144 -23.23 -14.40 15.11
CA ASP A 144 -22.88 -15.82 15.05
C ASP A 144 -22.14 -16.16 13.75
N GLY A 145 -21.02 -16.88 13.87
CA GLY A 145 -20.17 -17.31 12.75
C GLY A 145 -19.10 -16.29 12.32
N VAL A 146 -19.14 -15.05 12.82
CA VAL A 146 -18.05 -14.09 12.61
C VAL A 146 -16.87 -14.46 13.51
N TYR A 147 -15.68 -14.56 12.93
CA TYR A 147 -14.46 -14.84 13.67
C TYR A 147 -13.51 -13.65 13.61
N VAL A 148 -12.95 -13.27 14.77
CA VAL A 148 -11.92 -12.25 14.89
C VAL A 148 -10.88 -12.77 15.87
N GLY A 149 -9.67 -13.06 15.41
CA GLY A 149 -8.67 -13.67 16.27
C GLY A 149 -7.40 -14.10 15.57
N SER A 150 -6.54 -14.77 16.35
CA SER A 150 -5.32 -15.42 15.86
C SER A 150 -5.65 -16.56 14.90
N PHE A 151 -4.89 -16.73 13.81
CA PHE A 151 -5.04 -17.90 12.94
C PHE A 151 -4.72 -19.21 13.68
N GLN A 152 -3.73 -19.20 14.57
CA GLN A 152 -3.35 -20.37 15.37
C GLN A 152 -4.45 -20.83 16.34
N GLN A 153 -5.36 -19.93 16.75
CA GLN A 153 -6.46 -20.22 17.66
C GLN A 153 -7.76 -20.61 16.94
N LEU A 154 -7.78 -20.59 15.61
CA LEU A 154 -8.95 -20.92 14.81
C LEU A 154 -9.23 -22.43 14.88
N SER A 155 -10.35 -22.81 15.49
CA SER A 155 -10.71 -24.22 15.73
C SER A 155 -11.76 -24.78 14.77
N GLU A 156 -12.53 -23.91 14.11
CA GLU A 156 -13.58 -24.34 13.18
C GLU A 156 -12.97 -24.76 11.84
N GLN A 157 -13.06 -26.06 11.53
CA GLN A 157 -12.33 -26.66 10.41
C GLN A 157 -12.71 -26.08 9.04
N THR A 158 -14.00 -25.81 8.80
CA THR A 158 -14.46 -25.24 7.52
C THR A 158 -13.93 -23.83 7.29
N VAL A 159 -13.96 -23.00 8.33
CA VAL A 159 -13.40 -21.63 8.28
C VAL A 159 -11.89 -21.69 8.14
N MET A 160 -11.22 -22.60 8.83
CA MET A 160 -9.78 -22.80 8.74
C MET A 160 -9.33 -23.21 7.34
N GLU A 161 -10.00 -24.18 6.71
CA GLU A 161 -9.71 -24.60 5.33
C GLU A 161 -9.83 -23.41 4.37
N ARG A 162 -10.92 -22.65 4.49
CA ARG A 162 -11.19 -21.48 3.65
C ARG A 162 -10.16 -20.35 3.84
N VAL A 163 -9.80 -20.04 5.07
CA VAL A 163 -8.79 -19.02 5.40
C VAL A 163 -7.41 -19.44 4.90
N SER A 164 -7.09 -20.74 5.00
CA SER A 164 -5.79 -21.30 4.61
C SER A 164 -5.49 -21.12 3.11
N GLU A 165 -6.53 -21.10 2.26
CA GLU A 165 -6.41 -20.83 0.82
C GLU A 165 -5.77 -19.46 0.54
N PHE A 166 -6.11 -18.46 1.37
CA PHE A 166 -5.64 -17.08 1.18
C PHE A 166 -4.36 -16.79 1.95
N VAL A 167 -4.17 -17.35 3.16
CA VAL A 167 -2.91 -17.22 3.92
C VAL A 167 -1.71 -17.75 3.12
N SER A 168 -1.91 -18.87 2.41
CA SER A 168 -0.85 -19.49 1.59
C SER A 168 -0.75 -18.89 0.19
N SER A 169 -1.65 -17.97 -0.19
CA SER A 169 -1.70 -17.45 -1.56
C SER A 169 -0.52 -16.51 -1.81
N SER A 170 0.33 -16.87 -2.78
CA SER A 170 1.42 -16.00 -3.20
C SER A 170 0.81 -14.79 -3.95
N CYS A 171 0.70 -13.67 -3.25
CA CYS A 171 0.41 -12.38 -3.88
C CYS A 171 1.73 -11.73 -4.32
N PRO A 172 1.74 -11.04 -5.47
CA PRO A 172 2.93 -10.34 -5.94
C PRO A 172 3.19 -9.12 -5.06
N GLY A 173 4.07 -9.27 -4.06
CA GLY A 173 4.59 -8.20 -3.22
C GLY A 173 6.04 -7.82 -3.56
N ASP A 174 6.53 -6.75 -2.95
CA ASP A 174 7.95 -6.38 -3.01
C ASP A 174 8.78 -7.06 -1.89
N LEU A 175 10.03 -6.61 -1.72
CA LEU A 175 10.90 -7.06 -0.64
C LEU A 175 10.23 -6.99 0.74
N PHE A 176 9.53 -5.90 1.05
CA PHE A 176 8.95 -5.64 2.36
C PHE A 176 7.74 -6.53 2.66
N TRP A 177 6.99 -6.91 1.63
CA TRP A 177 5.97 -7.96 1.72
C TRP A 177 6.58 -9.29 2.19
N SER A 178 7.68 -9.71 1.55
CA SER A 178 8.35 -10.97 1.89
C SER A 178 9.03 -10.91 3.27
N ILE A 179 9.61 -9.78 3.65
CA ILE A 179 10.12 -9.55 5.02
C ILE A 179 9.00 -9.75 6.05
N ASN A 180 7.81 -9.21 5.79
CA ASN A 180 6.66 -9.43 6.67
C ASN A 180 6.24 -10.91 6.70
N GLY A 181 6.21 -11.59 5.54
CA GLY A 181 5.82 -12.99 5.45
C GLY A 181 6.70 -13.94 6.29
N ILE A 182 8.01 -13.72 6.33
CA ILE A 182 8.93 -14.47 7.22
C ILE A 182 8.77 -14.03 8.67
N GLY A 183 8.74 -12.71 8.88
CA GLY A 183 8.80 -12.09 10.21
C GLY A 183 7.49 -12.03 10.99
N ALA A 184 6.36 -12.43 10.40
CA ALA A 184 5.05 -12.39 11.05
C ALA A 184 4.97 -13.45 12.17
N PRO A 185 4.73 -13.05 13.43
CA PRO A 185 4.55 -14.01 14.52
C PRO A 185 3.32 -14.89 14.32
N ASP A 186 2.24 -14.27 13.84
CA ASP A 186 0.95 -14.89 13.56
C ASP A 186 0.18 -14.06 12.51
N VAL A 187 -0.90 -14.60 11.97
CA VAL A 187 -1.84 -13.90 11.10
C VAL A 187 -3.12 -13.64 11.88
N THR A 188 -3.49 -12.36 12.02
CA THR A 188 -4.80 -12.01 12.57
C THR A 188 -5.86 -12.20 11.50
N VAL A 189 -6.92 -12.92 11.80
CA VAL A 189 -7.99 -13.26 10.86
C VAL A 189 -9.28 -12.59 11.29
N ILE A 190 -9.94 -11.94 10.33
CA ILE A 190 -11.32 -11.47 10.44
C ILE A 190 -12.12 -12.20 9.35
N TYR A 191 -13.01 -13.09 9.75
CA TYR A 191 -13.87 -13.85 8.85
C TYR A 191 -15.33 -13.45 9.03
N VAL A 192 -16.00 -13.12 7.93
CA VAL A 192 -17.42 -12.76 7.89
C VAL A 192 -18.17 -13.77 6.99
N PRO A 193 -19.12 -14.55 7.54
CA PRO A 193 -19.89 -15.52 6.77
C PRO A 193 -20.75 -14.89 5.67
N SER A 194 -21.24 -15.76 4.77
CA SER A 194 -22.11 -15.33 3.67
C SER A 194 -23.39 -14.68 4.18
N GLY A 195 -23.75 -13.52 3.62
CA GLY A 195 -24.94 -12.76 3.96
C GLY A 195 -24.94 -12.13 5.37
N CYS A 196 -23.83 -12.22 6.10
CA CYS A 196 -23.73 -11.67 7.44
C CYS A 196 -23.37 -10.18 7.40
N ARG A 197 -24.18 -9.35 8.06
CA ARG A 197 -23.92 -7.92 8.23
C ARG A 197 -23.42 -7.64 9.64
N VAL A 198 -22.18 -7.17 9.75
CA VAL A 198 -21.56 -6.78 11.02
C VAL A 198 -21.82 -5.29 11.26
N GLU A 199 -22.74 -4.95 12.16
CA GLU A 199 -23.19 -3.57 12.40
C GLU A 199 -22.09 -2.68 13.03
N ALA A 200 -21.30 -3.23 13.95
CA ALA A 200 -20.20 -2.53 14.60
C ALA A 200 -18.87 -2.87 13.90
N PRO A 201 -18.01 -1.88 13.61
CA PRO A 201 -16.74 -2.15 12.96
C PRO A 201 -15.78 -2.88 13.91
N VAL A 202 -14.85 -3.63 13.34
CA VAL A 202 -13.72 -4.20 14.07
C VAL A 202 -12.59 -3.17 14.09
N TYR A 203 -12.16 -2.81 15.30
CA TYR A 203 -11.12 -1.82 15.54
C TYR A 203 -9.77 -2.48 15.87
N LEU A 204 -8.84 -2.37 14.92
CA LEU A 204 -7.48 -2.87 15.00
C LEU A 204 -6.55 -1.74 15.45
N ARG A 205 -6.01 -1.88 16.66
CA ARG A 205 -5.06 -0.93 17.24
C ARG A 205 -3.67 -1.52 17.20
N TYR A 206 -2.78 -0.88 16.47
CA TYR A 206 -1.36 -1.24 16.41
C TYR A 206 -0.56 -0.31 17.30
N VAL A 207 0.15 -0.89 18.28
CA VAL A 207 0.96 -0.13 19.24
C VAL A 207 2.40 -0.60 19.13
N ALA A 208 3.30 0.36 18.92
CA ALA A 208 4.74 0.12 19.07
C ALA A 208 5.13 0.37 20.53
N ASN A 209 5.48 -0.69 21.26
CA ASN A 209 5.90 -0.60 22.66
C ASN A 209 7.43 -0.62 22.77
N GLU A 210 8.09 -1.56 22.06
CA GLU A 210 9.54 -1.52 21.88
C GLU A 210 9.96 -0.40 20.93
N GLY A 211 10.92 0.39 21.36
CA GLY A 211 11.51 1.44 20.55
C GLY A 211 12.78 1.96 21.21
N SER A 212 13.71 2.42 20.39
CA SER A 212 14.97 2.99 20.88
C SER A 212 14.89 4.51 20.94
N ASP A 213 15.78 5.13 21.71
CA ASP A 213 15.87 6.58 21.78
C ASP A 213 16.47 7.17 20.50
N GLU A 214 16.15 8.43 20.22
CA GLU A 214 16.69 9.17 19.09
C GLU A 214 18.23 9.20 19.13
N GLY A 215 18.87 8.91 17.98
CA GLY A 215 20.32 8.79 17.86
C GLY A 215 20.88 7.41 18.21
N SER A 216 20.07 6.49 18.76
CA SER A 216 20.41 5.07 18.79
C SER A 216 20.41 4.52 17.36
N ASN A 217 21.37 3.65 17.04
CA ASN A 217 21.37 2.94 15.76
C ASN A 217 20.45 1.71 15.77
N LYS A 218 19.79 1.39 16.90
CA LYS A 218 18.91 0.20 17.01
C LYS A 218 17.53 0.51 16.44
N LEU A 219 16.99 -0.39 15.64
CA LEU A 219 15.66 -0.24 15.05
C LEU A 219 14.84 -1.53 15.28
N PRO A 220 14.07 -1.61 16.36
CA PRO A 220 13.15 -2.73 16.61
C PRO A 220 12.17 -2.89 15.44
N LEU A 221 11.96 -4.11 14.98
CA LEU A 221 11.11 -4.44 13.83
C LEU A 221 9.90 -5.29 14.27
N ALA A 222 8.71 -4.76 13.99
CA ALA A 222 7.43 -5.45 14.13
C ALA A 222 6.81 -5.75 12.76
N ASN A 223 6.37 -7.00 12.55
CA ASN A 223 5.73 -7.46 11.31
C ASN A 223 4.28 -7.94 11.54
N PRO A 224 3.32 -7.04 11.86
CA PRO A 224 1.92 -7.45 11.98
C PRO A 224 1.35 -7.84 10.61
N ARG A 225 0.53 -8.90 10.57
CA ARG A 225 -0.19 -9.33 9.37
C ARG A 225 -1.65 -9.63 9.68
N VAL A 226 -2.54 -9.07 8.88
CA VAL A 226 -3.99 -9.24 9.03
C VAL A 226 -4.62 -9.69 7.72
N LEU A 227 -5.52 -10.65 7.79
CA LEU A 227 -6.35 -11.12 6.69
C LEU A 227 -7.83 -10.93 7.04
N VAL A 228 -8.53 -10.17 6.21
CA VAL A 228 -9.98 -9.97 6.27
C VAL A 228 -10.61 -10.73 5.11
N LEU A 229 -11.43 -11.71 5.44
CA LEU A 229 -12.18 -12.52 4.49
C LEU A 229 -13.68 -12.28 4.68
N VAL A 230 -14.29 -11.65 3.70
CA VAL A 230 -15.73 -11.39 3.66
C VAL A 230 -16.34 -12.27 2.58
N GLU A 231 -17.14 -13.24 2.99
CA GLU A 231 -17.82 -14.13 2.05
C GLU A 231 -18.95 -13.42 1.30
N LYS A 232 -19.60 -14.13 0.37
CA LYS A 232 -20.67 -13.62 -0.49
C LYS A 232 -21.73 -12.85 0.30
N GLY A 233 -21.95 -11.58 -0.06
CA GLY A 233 -22.95 -10.70 0.55
C GLY A 233 -22.67 -10.32 2.01
N GLY A 234 -21.48 -10.61 2.53
CA GLY A 234 -21.08 -10.18 3.86
C GLY A 234 -20.74 -8.68 3.90
N GLU A 235 -20.96 -8.03 5.04
CA GLU A 235 -20.65 -6.61 5.23
C GLU A 235 -19.90 -6.38 6.53
N ILE A 236 -18.81 -5.60 6.49
CA ILE A 236 -18.05 -5.24 7.69
C ILE A 236 -17.37 -3.87 7.56
N GLY A 237 -17.31 -3.15 8.67
CA GLY A 237 -16.43 -2.00 8.83
C GLY A 237 -15.14 -2.38 9.54
N ILE A 238 -14.01 -1.86 9.08
CA ILE A 238 -12.70 -2.02 9.70
C ILE A 238 -12.13 -0.64 10.02
N ILE A 239 -11.58 -0.49 11.22
CA ILE A 239 -10.78 0.67 11.62
C ILE A 239 -9.38 0.17 11.93
N GLU A 240 -8.38 0.60 11.17
CA GLU A 240 -6.96 0.42 11.48
C GLU A 240 -6.40 1.72 12.06
N GLU A 241 -5.83 1.65 13.27
CA GLU A 241 -5.11 2.78 13.85
C GLU A 241 -3.72 2.38 14.31
N PHE A 242 -2.70 3.04 13.76
CA PHE A 242 -1.32 2.87 14.17
C PHE A 242 -0.92 4.00 15.11
N LEU A 243 -0.64 3.64 16.35
CA LEU A 243 -0.28 4.55 17.42
C LEU A 243 1.22 4.41 17.72
N GLY A 244 1.90 5.55 17.78
CA GLY A 244 3.20 5.63 18.47
C GLY A 244 2.93 5.83 19.95
N GLY A 245 3.58 5.05 20.81
CA GLY A 245 3.61 5.39 22.24
C GLY A 245 4.18 6.79 22.44
N ASP A 246 3.78 7.48 23.51
CA ASP A 246 4.26 8.82 23.84
C ASP A 246 5.80 8.84 23.88
N GLY A 247 6.43 9.37 22.82
CA GLY A 247 7.88 9.44 22.71
C GLY A 247 8.38 9.51 21.28
N ASN A 248 9.48 10.25 21.10
CA ASN A 248 10.26 10.32 19.86
C ASN A 248 11.06 9.03 19.60
N LYS A 249 10.46 7.86 19.82
CA LYS A 249 11.12 6.56 19.70
C LYS A 249 11.36 6.19 18.23
N CYS A 250 12.44 5.49 17.97
CA CYS A 250 12.79 4.89 16.69
C CYS A 250 12.39 3.41 16.69
N TYR A 251 11.60 3.00 15.72
CA TYR A 251 11.20 1.61 15.46
C TYR A 251 10.74 1.48 14.00
N TRP A 252 10.63 0.25 13.52
CA TRP A 252 10.12 -0.06 12.19
C TRP A 252 8.89 -0.95 12.30
N THR A 253 7.75 -0.43 11.83
CA THR A 253 6.55 -1.22 11.62
C THR A 253 6.44 -1.58 10.13
N ASN A 254 6.50 -2.87 9.82
CA ASN A 254 6.31 -3.41 8.48
C ASN A 254 5.01 -4.23 8.44
N SER A 255 3.90 -3.61 8.04
CA SER A 255 2.56 -4.21 8.16
C SER A 255 2.01 -4.71 6.84
N VAL A 256 1.27 -5.82 6.88
CA VAL A 256 0.52 -6.36 5.74
C VAL A 256 -0.95 -6.50 6.11
N PHE A 257 -1.84 -5.97 5.28
CA PHE A 257 -3.28 -6.02 5.43
C PHE A 257 -3.92 -6.56 4.15
N GLU A 258 -4.51 -7.74 4.23
CA GLU A 258 -5.10 -8.45 3.10
C GLU A 258 -6.62 -8.44 3.24
N VAL A 259 -7.33 -8.12 2.16
CA VAL A 259 -8.80 -8.08 2.13
C VAL A 259 -9.29 -8.87 0.93
N VAL A 260 -10.17 -9.82 1.20
CA VAL A 260 -10.89 -10.58 0.18
C VAL A 260 -12.37 -10.26 0.35
N VAL A 261 -12.95 -9.63 -0.66
CA VAL A 261 -14.37 -9.25 -0.68
C VAL A 261 -15.09 -10.14 -1.68
N GLY A 262 -15.89 -11.07 -1.17
CA GLY A 262 -16.71 -11.99 -1.94
C GLY A 262 -17.82 -11.27 -2.72
N GLU A 263 -18.52 -12.03 -3.57
CA GLU A 263 -19.56 -11.51 -4.46
C GLU A 263 -20.61 -10.71 -3.67
N GLY A 264 -20.89 -9.47 -4.07
CA GLY A 264 -21.86 -8.60 -3.38
C GLY A 264 -21.44 -8.19 -1.97
N GLY A 265 -20.23 -8.52 -1.52
CA GLY A 265 -19.73 -8.15 -0.20
C GLY A 265 -19.33 -6.68 -0.11
N LYS A 266 -19.34 -6.12 1.10
CA LYS A 266 -18.98 -4.72 1.37
C LYS A 266 -17.96 -4.59 2.50
N VAL A 267 -16.89 -3.87 2.23
CA VAL A 267 -15.89 -3.50 3.24
C VAL A 267 -15.69 -1.99 3.25
N THR A 268 -15.92 -1.37 4.40
CA THR A 268 -15.52 0.02 4.66
C THR A 268 -14.30 0.02 5.56
N HIS A 269 -13.21 0.62 5.12
CA HIS A 269 -11.91 0.58 5.76
C HIS A 269 -11.45 2.01 6.11
N SER A 270 -11.35 2.30 7.41
CA SER A 270 -10.76 3.55 7.90
C SER A 270 -9.36 3.27 8.40
N TYR A 271 -8.35 4.00 7.91
CA TYR A 271 -6.95 3.80 8.27
C TYR A 271 -6.36 5.12 8.77
N VAL A 272 -5.93 5.15 10.03
CA VAL A 272 -5.29 6.30 10.65
C VAL A 272 -3.89 5.93 11.10
N GLN A 273 -2.89 6.66 10.63
CA GLN A 273 -1.49 6.47 11.00
C GLN A 273 -0.98 7.69 11.76
N ASN A 274 -0.70 7.47 13.04
CA ASN A 274 -0.20 8.46 13.99
C ASN A 274 0.93 7.87 14.85
N GLN A 275 2.03 7.52 14.18
CA GLN A 275 3.22 6.98 14.82
C GLN A 275 4.26 8.07 15.13
N SER A 276 5.29 7.72 15.91
CA SER A 276 6.44 8.58 16.19
C SER A 276 7.02 9.19 14.92
N LEU A 277 7.43 10.46 14.96
CA LEU A 277 8.09 11.15 13.84
C LEU A 277 9.45 10.54 13.48
N ASN A 278 10.01 9.68 14.36
CA ASN A 278 11.27 8.97 14.12
C ASN A 278 11.07 7.51 13.66
N ALA A 279 9.83 7.05 13.50
CA ALA A 279 9.53 5.69 13.08
C ALA A 279 9.69 5.48 11.57
N ALA A 280 10.04 4.26 11.16
CA ALA A 280 9.78 3.76 9.81
C ALA A 280 8.44 3.03 9.78
N HIS A 281 7.61 3.34 8.79
CA HIS A 281 6.35 2.66 8.52
C HIS A 281 6.33 2.22 7.06
N ILE A 282 6.27 0.92 6.83
CA ILE A 282 6.03 0.36 5.50
C ILE A 282 4.78 -0.51 5.61
N LYS A 283 3.77 -0.21 4.80
CA LYS A 283 2.50 -0.92 4.79
C LYS A 283 2.19 -1.43 3.40
N TRP A 284 1.70 -2.66 3.35
CA TRP A 284 1.04 -3.23 2.20
C TRP A 284 -0.44 -3.42 2.52
N THR A 285 -1.30 -2.92 1.65
CA THR A 285 -2.73 -3.24 1.65
C THR A 285 -3.06 -3.91 0.32
N TRP A 286 -3.50 -5.17 0.37
CA TRP A 286 -3.87 -5.94 -0.81
C TRP A 286 -5.35 -6.27 -0.78
N VAL A 287 -6.09 -5.88 -1.81
CA VAL A 287 -7.55 -6.03 -1.86
C VAL A 287 -7.94 -6.82 -3.11
N ARG A 288 -8.74 -7.87 -2.91
CA ARG A 288 -9.36 -8.68 -3.98
C ARG A 288 -10.85 -8.46 -3.93
N GLN A 289 -11.43 -8.04 -5.04
CA GLN A 289 -12.87 -7.74 -5.16
C GLN A 289 -13.53 -8.66 -6.17
N GLU A 290 -14.45 -9.49 -5.71
CA GLU A 290 -15.31 -10.30 -6.56
C GLU A 290 -16.51 -9.50 -7.10
N SER A 291 -17.32 -10.10 -7.96
CA SER A 291 -18.43 -9.42 -8.66
C SER A 291 -19.37 -8.67 -7.72
N ALA A 292 -19.83 -7.48 -8.13
CA ALA A 292 -20.76 -6.64 -7.37
C ALA A 292 -20.29 -6.25 -5.95
N SER A 293 -19.00 -6.44 -5.62
CA SER A 293 -18.45 -6.09 -4.32
C SER A 293 -18.06 -4.61 -4.21
N THR A 294 -18.04 -4.10 -2.99
CA THR A 294 -17.68 -2.71 -2.66
C THR A 294 -16.53 -2.65 -1.67
N TYR A 295 -15.51 -1.85 -1.98
CA TYR A 295 -14.40 -1.55 -1.09
C TYR A 295 -14.20 -0.04 -1.00
N GLU A 296 -14.29 0.50 0.20
CA GLU A 296 -14.11 1.93 0.49
C GLU A 296 -12.94 2.08 1.47
N LEU A 297 -11.92 2.87 1.13
CA LEU A 297 -10.80 3.20 2.00
C LEU A 297 -10.75 4.71 2.27
N VAL A 298 -10.69 5.09 3.55
CA VAL A 298 -10.38 6.43 4.00
C VAL A 298 -9.09 6.39 4.83
N GLU A 299 -8.02 6.99 4.32
CA GLU A 299 -6.71 7.02 4.95
C GLU A 299 -6.36 8.44 5.42
N VAL A 300 -5.84 8.55 6.65
CA VAL A 300 -5.13 9.75 7.12
C VAL A 300 -3.80 9.38 7.76
N SER A 301 -2.70 9.88 7.20
CA SER A 301 -1.33 9.55 7.59
C SER A 301 -0.55 10.80 7.98
N THR A 302 -0.02 10.83 9.20
CA THR A 302 0.59 12.02 9.82
C THR A 302 1.91 11.75 10.57
N GLY A 303 2.33 10.49 10.68
CA GLY A 303 3.49 10.08 11.47
C GLY A 303 4.56 9.33 10.68
N GLY A 304 5.69 9.06 11.32
CA GLY A 304 6.83 8.34 10.73
C GLY A 304 7.79 9.27 9.98
N LYS A 305 9.09 9.06 10.18
CA LYS A 305 10.16 9.70 9.41
C LYS A 305 10.08 9.28 7.95
N LEU A 306 9.83 7.99 7.74
CA LEU A 306 9.51 7.39 6.46
C LEU A 306 8.20 6.64 6.62
N SER A 307 7.18 7.03 5.88
CA SER A 307 5.88 6.35 5.84
C SER A 307 5.53 6.03 4.40
N ARG A 308 5.57 4.75 4.05
CA ARG A 308 5.22 4.25 2.72
C ARG A 308 4.03 3.30 2.80
N HIS A 309 2.98 3.59 2.05
CA HIS A 309 1.84 2.72 1.86
C HIS A 309 1.78 2.23 0.40
N ASN A 310 1.89 0.92 0.21
CA ASN A 310 1.63 0.23 -1.05
C ASN A 310 0.20 -0.33 -1.02
N LEU A 311 -0.71 0.32 -1.74
CA LEU A 311 -2.12 -0.04 -1.85
C LEU A 311 -2.39 -0.69 -3.20
N HIS A 312 -2.78 -1.96 -3.19
CA HIS A 312 -3.15 -2.69 -4.39
C HIS A 312 -4.61 -3.16 -4.32
N VAL A 313 -5.38 -2.88 -5.36
CA VAL A 313 -6.76 -3.34 -5.52
C VAL A 313 -6.91 -4.06 -6.85
N GLN A 314 -7.41 -5.28 -6.82
CA GLN A 314 -7.71 -6.08 -8.00
C GLN A 314 -9.20 -6.39 -8.08
N GLN A 315 -9.85 -5.95 -9.17
CA GLN A 315 -11.26 -6.24 -9.46
C GLN A 315 -11.37 -7.50 -10.33
N LEU A 316 -11.72 -8.61 -9.69
CA LEU A 316 -11.82 -9.96 -10.25
C LEU A 316 -13.24 -10.33 -10.71
N GLY A 317 -14.21 -9.40 -10.62
CA GLY A 317 -15.55 -9.59 -11.16
C GLY A 317 -16.18 -8.27 -11.64
N PRO A 318 -17.27 -8.34 -12.44
CA PRO A 318 -17.97 -7.16 -12.93
C PRO A 318 -18.69 -6.39 -11.83
N ASP A 319 -19.11 -5.17 -12.15
CA ASP A 319 -19.98 -4.34 -11.29
C ASP A 319 -19.36 -4.01 -9.91
N THR A 320 -18.03 -4.02 -9.82
CA THR A 320 -17.27 -3.71 -8.60
C THR A 320 -17.18 -2.21 -8.35
N VAL A 321 -17.17 -1.82 -7.08
CA VAL A 321 -17.05 -0.42 -6.64
C VAL A 321 -15.83 -0.27 -5.75
N THR A 322 -14.92 0.64 -6.12
CA THR A 322 -13.74 0.98 -5.31
C THR A 322 -13.67 2.48 -5.08
N GLU A 323 -13.65 2.92 -3.83
CA GLU A 323 -13.43 4.33 -3.48
C GLU A 323 -12.25 4.48 -2.53
N LEU A 324 -11.27 5.31 -2.89
CA LEU A 324 -10.03 5.51 -2.13
C LEU A 324 -9.87 7.00 -1.85
N SER A 325 -9.82 7.39 -0.58
CA SER A 325 -9.67 8.78 -0.14
C SER A 325 -8.52 8.88 0.85
N THR A 326 -7.44 9.54 0.48
CA THR A 326 -6.22 9.57 1.29
C THR A 326 -5.76 10.99 1.56
N LEU A 327 -5.33 11.26 2.80
CA LEU A 327 -4.74 12.51 3.24
C LEU A 327 -3.39 12.26 3.93
N GLN A 328 -2.33 12.88 3.42
CA GLN A 328 -0.99 12.80 4.00
C GLN A 328 -0.51 14.20 4.43
N LEU A 329 0.07 14.30 5.62
CA LEU A 329 0.69 15.53 6.12
C LEU A 329 2.15 15.27 6.46
N SER A 330 3.06 15.83 5.65
CA SER A 330 4.49 15.79 5.93
C SER A 330 4.93 17.05 6.67
N VAL A 331 5.39 16.87 7.91
CA VAL A 331 6.09 17.90 8.69
C VAL A 331 7.58 17.56 8.81
N SER A 332 8.38 18.47 9.37
CA SER A 332 9.81 18.26 9.65
C SER A 332 10.59 17.63 8.47
N ASP A 333 11.33 16.55 8.68
CA ASP A 333 12.07 15.80 7.66
C ASP A 333 11.36 14.49 7.24
N GLN A 334 10.02 14.45 7.36
CA GLN A 334 9.24 13.28 6.99
C GLN A 334 9.14 13.08 5.47
N THR A 335 9.08 11.80 5.07
CA THR A 335 8.69 11.37 3.73
C THR A 335 7.41 10.55 3.83
N HIS A 336 6.31 11.07 3.28
CA HIS A 336 5.08 10.32 3.06
C HIS A 336 4.99 9.86 1.62
N ASP A 337 4.70 8.58 1.44
CA ASP A 337 4.77 7.93 0.14
C ASP A 337 3.56 6.99 -0.04
N LEU A 338 2.72 7.26 -1.03
CA LEU A 338 1.59 6.42 -1.39
C LEU A 338 1.75 5.89 -2.81
N HIS A 339 1.92 4.58 -2.92
CA HIS A 339 1.81 3.86 -4.18
C HIS A 339 0.44 3.21 -4.24
N SER A 340 -0.33 3.52 -5.27
CA SER A 340 -1.62 2.92 -5.53
C SER A 340 -1.63 2.20 -6.86
N SER A 341 -2.15 0.98 -6.88
CA SER A 341 -2.34 0.17 -8.08
C SER A 341 -3.75 -0.38 -8.11
N VAL A 342 -4.57 0.06 -9.06
CA VAL A 342 -5.92 -0.45 -9.29
C VAL A 342 -5.95 -1.18 -10.62
N VAL A 343 -6.24 -2.48 -10.59
CA VAL A 343 -6.33 -3.34 -11.79
C VAL A 343 -7.78 -3.74 -12.02
N LEU A 344 -8.30 -3.39 -13.19
CA LEU A 344 -9.67 -3.65 -13.62
C LEU A 344 -9.64 -4.66 -14.76
N ASP A 345 -10.14 -5.87 -14.50
CA ASP A 345 -10.15 -6.99 -15.45
C ASP A 345 -11.53 -7.27 -16.05
N HIS A 346 -12.60 -6.75 -15.43
CA HIS A 346 -13.98 -7.10 -15.71
C HIS A 346 -14.86 -5.87 -16.00
N PRO A 347 -15.97 -6.04 -16.74
CA PRO A 347 -16.76 -4.90 -17.20
C PRO A 347 -17.54 -4.21 -16.08
N ARG A 348 -17.90 -2.95 -16.31
CA ARG A 348 -18.72 -2.10 -15.41
C ARG A 348 -18.09 -1.89 -14.03
N GLY A 349 -16.76 -1.97 -13.94
CA GLY A 349 -16.03 -1.58 -12.75
C GLY A 349 -16.08 -0.06 -12.53
N TYR A 350 -16.26 0.35 -11.29
CA TYR A 350 -16.21 1.75 -10.86
C TYR A 350 -15.03 1.97 -9.93
N SER A 351 -14.27 3.04 -10.16
CA SER A 351 -13.18 3.45 -9.28
C SER A 351 -13.09 4.97 -9.15
N ARG A 352 -12.98 5.45 -7.91
CA ARG A 352 -12.63 6.83 -7.58
C ARG A 352 -11.50 6.88 -6.58
N GLN A 353 -10.47 7.64 -6.93
CA GLN A 353 -9.34 7.89 -6.06
C GLN A 353 -9.17 9.39 -5.86
N LEU A 354 -9.18 9.82 -4.60
CA LEU A 354 -8.81 11.16 -4.15
C LEU A 354 -7.57 11.04 -3.28
N HIS A 355 -6.44 11.58 -3.74
CA HIS A 355 -5.24 11.73 -2.91
C HIS A 355 -5.03 13.22 -2.62
N LYS A 356 -4.85 13.53 -1.34
CA LYS A 356 -4.48 14.85 -0.87
C LYS A 356 -3.19 14.77 -0.07
N CYS A 357 -2.27 15.69 -0.33
CA CYS A 357 -1.12 15.85 0.55
C CYS A 357 -0.86 17.30 0.92
N ILE A 358 -0.29 17.50 2.11
CA ILE A 358 0.19 18.78 2.60
C ILE A 358 1.65 18.60 3.01
N VAL A 359 2.56 19.40 2.48
CA VAL A 359 3.96 19.44 2.91
C VAL A 359 4.24 20.81 3.51
N SER A 360 4.43 20.83 4.83
CA SER A 360 4.50 22.08 5.60
C SER A 360 5.92 22.53 5.96
N HIS A 361 6.93 21.70 5.71
CA HIS A 361 8.32 21.97 6.10
C HIS A 361 9.30 21.82 4.92
N SER A 362 10.41 22.57 4.97
CA SER A 362 11.40 22.66 3.90
C SER A 362 12.15 21.36 3.60
N LEU A 363 12.20 20.44 4.57
CA LEU A 363 12.80 19.11 4.42
C LEU A 363 11.75 18.01 4.15
N GLY A 364 10.46 18.36 4.23
CA GLY A 364 9.36 17.42 4.05
C GLY A 364 9.23 16.99 2.59
N GLN A 365 8.81 15.74 2.42
CA GLN A 365 8.61 15.14 1.10
C GLN A 365 7.27 14.40 1.05
N ALA A 366 6.62 14.47 -0.12
CA ALA A 366 5.48 13.63 -0.43
C ALA A 366 5.69 12.96 -1.80
N VAL A 367 5.27 11.70 -1.90
CA VAL A 367 5.30 10.90 -3.11
C VAL A 367 3.93 10.28 -3.33
N PHE A 368 3.43 10.38 -4.57
CA PHE A 368 2.25 9.65 -5.00
C PHE A 368 2.50 9.01 -6.36
N ASP A 369 2.47 7.68 -6.43
CA ASP A 369 2.49 6.92 -7.68
C ASP A 369 1.15 6.19 -7.81
N GLY A 370 0.27 6.71 -8.66
CA GLY A 370 -1.07 6.15 -8.86
C GLY A 370 -1.14 5.47 -10.21
N ASN A 371 -1.36 4.15 -10.23
CA ASN A 371 -1.47 3.34 -11.43
C ASN A 371 -2.88 2.76 -11.55
N ILE A 372 -3.59 3.10 -12.62
CA ILE A 372 -4.85 2.45 -12.98
C ILE A 372 -4.66 1.70 -14.29
N ARG A 373 -4.86 0.39 -14.25
CA ARG A 373 -4.83 -0.49 -15.43
C ARG A 373 -6.23 -0.98 -15.74
N VAL A 374 -6.74 -0.60 -16.90
CA VAL A 374 -8.03 -1.06 -17.44
C VAL A 374 -7.74 -2.02 -18.58
N ASN A 375 -7.87 -3.33 -18.30
CA ASN A 375 -7.55 -4.37 -19.26
C ASN A 375 -8.65 -4.52 -20.32
N ARG A 376 -8.34 -5.22 -21.42
CA ARG A 376 -9.18 -5.28 -22.63
C ARG A 376 -10.65 -5.66 -22.37
N TYR A 377 -10.92 -6.51 -21.39
CA TYR A 377 -12.27 -7.00 -21.09
C TYR A 377 -13.03 -6.11 -20.09
N ALA A 378 -12.38 -5.12 -19.48
CA ALA A 378 -12.97 -4.19 -18.54
C ALA A 378 -13.73 -3.04 -19.24
N GLN A 379 -14.66 -3.41 -20.11
CA GLN A 379 -15.53 -2.48 -20.84
C GLN A 379 -16.53 -1.82 -19.90
N GLN A 380 -17.02 -0.64 -20.26
CA GLN A 380 -17.92 0.20 -19.46
C GLN A 380 -17.34 0.58 -18.10
N THR A 381 -16.02 0.56 -17.97
CA THR A 381 -15.34 1.01 -16.75
C THR A 381 -15.49 2.52 -16.58
N ASP A 382 -15.77 2.96 -15.36
CA ASP A 382 -15.73 4.37 -14.96
C ASP A 382 -14.66 4.57 -13.87
N GLY A 383 -13.51 5.13 -14.24
CA GLY A 383 -12.33 5.30 -13.40
C GLY A 383 -11.90 6.76 -13.27
N GLY A 384 -11.56 7.21 -12.07
CA GLY A 384 -11.15 8.59 -11.83
C GLY A 384 -10.07 8.70 -10.77
N GLN A 385 -9.00 9.44 -11.05
CA GLN A 385 -7.91 9.70 -10.10
C GLN A 385 -7.67 11.20 -9.96
N LEU A 386 -7.85 11.76 -8.77
CA LEU A 386 -7.60 13.16 -8.47
C LEU A 386 -6.55 13.28 -7.37
N THR A 387 -5.43 13.90 -7.71
CA THR A 387 -4.37 14.26 -6.76
C THR A 387 -4.31 15.77 -6.58
N ARG A 388 -4.35 16.21 -5.33
CA ARG A 388 -4.14 17.63 -4.95
C ARG A 388 -3.09 17.73 -3.87
N SER A 389 -2.13 18.61 -4.04
CA SER A 389 -1.01 18.76 -3.13
C SER A 389 -0.78 20.22 -2.78
N LEU A 390 -0.65 20.49 -1.48
CA LEU A 390 -0.24 21.80 -0.97
C LEU A 390 1.24 21.77 -0.58
N LEU A 391 2.03 22.64 -1.20
CA LEU A 391 3.45 22.83 -0.94
C LEU A 391 3.65 24.18 -0.24
N LEU A 392 3.80 24.16 1.09
CA LEU A 392 3.70 25.39 1.91
C LEU A 392 5.05 25.99 2.30
N ALA A 393 6.16 25.31 2.01
CA ALA A 393 7.50 25.72 2.41
C ALA A 393 8.48 25.69 1.24
N PRO A 394 9.42 26.65 1.16
CA PRO A 394 10.51 26.57 0.20
C PRO A 394 11.32 25.27 0.39
N ARG A 395 11.77 24.66 -0.71
CA ARG A 395 12.54 23.39 -0.75
C ARG A 395 11.76 22.11 -0.39
N ALA A 396 10.54 22.21 0.11
CA ALA A 396 9.65 21.07 0.22
C ALA A 396 9.50 20.40 -1.16
N THR A 397 9.31 19.08 -1.19
CA THR A 397 9.14 18.36 -2.46
C THR A 397 7.87 17.53 -2.48
N VAL A 398 7.19 17.54 -3.63
CA VAL A 398 6.03 16.71 -3.91
C VAL A 398 6.27 16.09 -5.28
N ASN A 399 6.31 14.76 -5.34
CA ASN A 399 6.50 14.01 -6.58
C ASN A 399 5.23 13.22 -6.86
N VAL A 400 4.52 13.56 -7.95
CA VAL A 400 3.27 12.90 -8.32
C VAL A 400 3.42 12.26 -9.69
N LYS A 401 3.09 10.97 -9.78
CA LYS A 401 3.17 10.17 -11.00
C LYS A 401 1.84 9.43 -11.23
N PRO A 402 0.82 10.10 -11.79
CA PRO A 402 -0.41 9.44 -12.20
C PRO A 402 -0.18 8.70 -13.54
N ASN A 403 -0.55 7.42 -13.59
CA ASN A 403 -0.38 6.55 -14.74
C ASN A 403 -1.73 5.88 -15.07
N LEU A 404 -2.20 6.02 -16.31
CA LEU A 404 -3.35 5.29 -16.83
C LEU A 404 -2.91 4.36 -17.95
N GLN A 405 -3.23 3.08 -17.83
CA GLN A 405 -3.00 2.05 -18.84
C GLN A 405 -4.34 1.49 -19.28
N ILE A 406 -4.89 2.05 -20.36
CA ILE A 406 -6.24 1.72 -20.84
C ILE A 406 -6.14 0.93 -22.14
N ILE A 407 -6.63 -0.31 -22.11
CA ILE A 407 -6.67 -1.22 -23.25
C ILE A 407 -8.11 -1.42 -23.75
N ALA A 408 -9.11 -1.23 -22.88
CA ALA A 408 -10.53 -1.28 -23.25
C ALA A 408 -10.96 0.00 -24.00
N ASP A 409 -11.94 -0.15 -24.91
CA ASP A 409 -12.38 0.92 -25.80
C ASP A 409 -13.54 1.74 -25.21
N ASP A 410 -14.56 1.06 -24.67
CA ASP A 410 -15.77 1.70 -24.10
C ASP A 410 -15.53 2.01 -22.63
N VAL A 411 -14.85 3.11 -22.31
CA VAL A 411 -14.54 3.48 -20.91
C VAL A 411 -14.63 4.98 -20.67
N LYS A 412 -14.84 5.35 -19.41
CA LYS A 412 -14.73 6.73 -18.92
C LYS A 412 -13.62 6.77 -17.89
N CYS A 413 -12.43 7.19 -18.32
CA CYS A 413 -11.28 7.30 -17.43
C CYS A 413 -10.74 8.72 -17.41
N SER A 414 -10.45 9.24 -16.22
CA SER A 414 -9.85 10.55 -16.04
C SER A 414 -8.78 10.53 -14.96
N HIS A 415 -7.79 11.39 -15.10
CA HIS A 415 -6.92 11.75 -14.00
C HIS A 415 -6.72 13.27 -13.93
N GLY A 416 -6.45 13.79 -12.74
CA GLY A 416 -6.11 15.18 -12.49
C GLY A 416 -5.03 15.28 -11.43
N CYS A 417 -4.08 16.19 -11.63
CA CYS A 417 -3.02 16.47 -10.68
C CYS A 417 -2.87 17.99 -10.55
N ALA A 418 -2.86 18.49 -9.32
CA ALA A 418 -2.57 19.89 -9.01
C ALA A 418 -1.61 19.96 -7.83
N ILE A 419 -0.52 20.72 -8.00
CA ILE A 419 0.43 21.06 -6.94
C ILE A 419 0.44 22.59 -6.84
N SER A 420 0.13 23.13 -5.67
CA SER A 420 0.06 24.58 -5.47
C SER A 420 0.47 24.98 -4.05
N ASP A 421 0.70 26.27 -3.84
CA ASP A 421 0.61 26.86 -2.50
C ASP A 421 -0.86 27.25 -2.21
N LEU A 422 -1.12 27.84 -1.06
CA LEU A 422 -2.37 28.52 -0.74
C LEU A 422 -2.58 29.71 -1.68
N GLU A 423 -3.81 29.89 -2.15
CA GLU A 423 -4.14 30.96 -3.09
C GLU A 423 -4.15 32.33 -2.40
N GLU A 424 -3.32 33.27 -2.88
CA GLU A 424 -3.21 34.61 -2.31
C GLU A 424 -4.56 35.37 -2.32
N SER A 425 -5.39 35.14 -3.34
CA SER A 425 -6.71 35.75 -3.46
C SER A 425 -7.65 35.30 -2.32
N GLN A 426 -7.56 34.03 -1.91
CA GLN A 426 -8.31 33.47 -0.80
C GLN A 426 -7.81 34.06 0.51
N LEU A 427 -6.49 34.10 0.71
CA LEU A 427 -5.89 34.72 1.90
C LEU A 427 -6.28 36.21 2.03
N PHE A 428 -6.19 36.97 0.95
CA PHE A 428 -6.60 38.37 0.89
C PHE A 428 -8.09 38.55 1.22
N TYR A 429 -8.95 37.66 0.75
CA TYR A 429 -10.39 37.70 1.03
C TYR A 429 -10.71 37.53 2.53
N PHE A 430 -9.98 36.67 3.23
CA PHE A 430 -10.05 36.52 4.69
C PHE A 430 -9.53 37.78 5.41
N GLN A 431 -8.37 38.28 5.01
CA GLN A 431 -7.76 39.48 5.59
C GLN A 431 -8.65 40.72 5.44
N ALA A 432 -9.31 40.89 4.28
CA ALA A 432 -10.25 41.98 4.04
C ALA A 432 -11.48 41.97 4.97
N ARG A 433 -11.75 40.85 5.66
CA ARG A 433 -12.80 40.69 6.68
C ARG A 433 -12.26 40.79 8.11
N GLY A 434 -11.01 41.20 8.28
CA GLY A 434 -10.38 41.35 9.60
C GLY A 434 -9.91 40.04 10.21
N ILE A 435 -9.84 38.94 9.44
CA ILE A 435 -9.29 37.66 9.91
C ILE A 435 -7.78 37.70 9.70
N ASP A 436 -7.02 37.38 10.74
CA ASP A 436 -5.57 37.39 10.66
C ASP A 436 -5.05 36.31 9.69
N VAL A 437 -3.83 36.53 9.18
CA VAL A 437 -3.26 35.70 8.11
C VAL A 437 -3.03 34.27 8.57
N GLU A 438 -2.69 34.06 9.84
CA GLU A 438 -2.41 32.73 10.38
C GLU A 438 -3.72 31.93 10.54
N ALA A 439 -4.78 32.56 11.06
CA ALA A 439 -6.10 31.97 11.14
C ALA A 439 -6.66 31.66 9.75
N ALA A 440 -6.46 32.55 8.76
CA ALA A 440 -6.86 32.32 7.37
C ALA A 440 -6.13 31.10 6.77
N ARG A 441 -4.80 31.03 6.94
CA ARG A 441 -4.01 29.86 6.48
C ARG A 441 -4.49 28.57 7.13
N LYS A 442 -4.67 28.57 8.46
CA LYS A 442 -5.20 27.41 9.20
C LYS A 442 -6.56 26.98 8.64
N ALA A 443 -7.50 27.91 8.48
CA ALA A 443 -8.84 27.63 7.95
C ALA A 443 -8.79 26.99 6.56
N LEU A 444 -7.96 27.52 5.66
CA LEU A 444 -7.79 26.95 4.31
C LEU A 444 -7.18 25.54 4.36
N LEU A 445 -6.15 25.32 5.17
CA LEU A 445 -5.53 23.99 5.34
C LEU A 445 -6.49 22.97 5.91
N PHE A 446 -7.26 23.32 6.95
CA PHE A 446 -8.29 22.44 7.49
C PHE A 446 -9.37 22.15 6.45
N SER A 447 -9.85 23.17 5.72
CA SER A 447 -10.85 22.95 4.66
C SER A 447 -10.34 22.04 3.54
N PHE A 448 -9.03 22.09 3.25
CA PHE A 448 -8.39 21.21 2.28
C PHE A 448 -8.41 19.76 2.75
N GLY A 449 -8.04 19.48 4.01
CA GLY A 449 -8.07 18.14 4.59
C GLY A 449 -9.48 17.60 4.87
N ALA A 450 -10.43 18.49 5.17
CA ALA A 450 -11.79 18.14 5.59
C ALA A 450 -12.53 17.24 4.57
N GLU A 451 -12.27 17.40 3.27
CA GLU A 451 -12.89 16.55 2.22
C GLU A 451 -12.60 15.05 2.42
N VAL A 452 -11.46 14.70 3.01
CA VAL A 452 -11.10 13.32 3.35
C VAL A 452 -11.51 12.99 4.79
N ILE A 453 -11.22 13.87 5.74
CA ILE A 453 -11.49 13.65 7.17
C ILE A 453 -12.99 13.43 7.43
N GLU A 454 -13.87 14.16 6.75
CA GLU A 454 -15.32 14.03 6.93
C GLU A 454 -15.89 12.68 6.47
N ARG A 455 -15.12 11.93 5.66
CA ARG A 455 -15.48 10.56 5.23
C ARG A 455 -15.21 9.50 6.31
N LEU A 456 -14.46 9.84 7.36
CA LEU A 456 -14.26 8.94 8.50
C LEU A 456 -15.62 8.68 9.20
N PRO A 457 -15.94 7.43 9.57
CA PRO A 457 -17.27 7.06 10.07
C PRO A 457 -17.61 7.64 11.45
N TYR A 458 -16.62 7.91 12.31
CA TYR A 458 -16.86 8.29 13.70
C TYR A 458 -16.36 9.68 14.06
N ASN A 459 -17.18 10.44 14.79
CA ASN A 459 -16.85 11.80 15.24
C ASN A 459 -15.63 11.85 16.16
N TRP A 460 -15.42 10.84 17.02
CA TRP A 460 -14.23 10.82 17.88
C TRP A 460 -12.95 10.69 17.05
N MET A 461 -12.99 9.88 15.98
CA MET A 461 -11.86 9.68 15.07
C MET A 461 -11.57 10.95 14.27
N LYS A 462 -12.61 11.61 13.75
CA LYS A 462 -12.49 12.93 13.10
C LYS A 462 -11.81 13.94 14.02
N ARG A 463 -12.29 14.08 15.25
CA ARG A 463 -11.73 15.02 16.24
C ARG A 463 -10.29 14.70 16.59
N ASN A 464 -9.94 13.43 16.77
CA ASN A 464 -8.56 13.02 17.06
C ASN A 464 -7.62 13.39 15.90
N VAL A 465 -8.02 13.10 14.67
CA VAL A 465 -7.27 13.46 13.46
C VAL A 465 -7.15 14.98 13.32
N GLU A 466 -8.22 15.73 13.51
CA GLU A 466 -8.22 17.20 13.43
C GLU A 466 -7.31 17.84 14.48
N ASN A 467 -7.37 17.35 15.73
CA ASN A 467 -6.51 17.81 16.81
C ASN A 467 -5.05 17.51 16.48
N ARG A 468 -4.75 16.30 15.99
CA ARG A 468 -3.39 15.93 15.60
C ARG A 468 -2.84 16.80 14.48
N ILE A 469 -3.63 17.05 13.43
CA ILE A 469 -3.25 17.94 12.34
C ILE A 469 -3.00 19.36 12.88
N ARG A 470 -3.81 19.83 13.83
CA ARG A 470 -3.61 21.14 14.47
C ARG A 470 -2.28 21.21 15.21
N GLU A 471 -1.98 20.22 16.04
CA GLU A 471 -0.73 20.13 16.80
C GLU A 471 0.51 20.14 15.90
N LEU A 472 0.46 19.44 14.77
CA LEU A 472 1.57 19.33 13.81
C LEU A 472 1.76 20.60 12.98
N LEU A 473 0.68 21.35 12.74
CA LEU A 473 0.71 22.61 11.98
C LEU A 473 0.97 23.84 12.87
N ASP A 474 0.93 23.71 14.19
CA ASP A 474 1.20 24.81 15.09
C ASP A 474 2.70 25.14 15.14
N PRO A 475 3.11 26.39 14.88
CA PRO A 475 4.53 26.75 14.78
C PRO A 475 5.29 26.65 16.11
N THR A 476 4.59 26.66 17.26
CA THR A 476 5.18 26.62 18.61
C THR A 476 5.68 25.23 19.02
N THR A 477 5.24 24.16 18.35
CA THR A 477 5.73 22.79 18.61
C THR A 477 6.98 22.46 17.79
N ASN A 478 7.24 23.19 16.70
CA ASN A 478 8.38 22.96 15.79
C ASN A 478 9.67 23.71 16.17
N THR A 479 9.71 24.46 17.28
CA THR A 479 10.91 25.20 17.73
C THR A 479 11.88 24.37 18.60
N GLY A 480 11.77 23.03 18.57
CA GLY A 480 12.60 22.13 19.38
C GLY A 480 13.97 21.76 18.80
N SER A 481 14.31 22.17 17.58
CA SER A 481 15.60 21.87 16.96
C SER A 481 15.97 22.93 15.91
N ALA A 482 16.53 24.04 16.39
CA ALA A 482 17.29 25.01 15.58
C ALA A 482 18.78 24.85 15.84
#